data_AF-C4JX20-F1
#
_entry.id   AF-C4JX20-F1
#
_cell.length_a   1.000
_cell.length_b   1.000
_cell.length_c   1.000
_cell.angle_alpha   90.00
_cell.angle_beta   90.00
_cell.angle_gamma   90.00
#
_symmetry.space_group_name_H-M   'P 1'
#
loop_
_entity.id
_entity.type
_entity.pdbx_description
1 polymer ?
#
loop_
_entity_poly.entity_id
_entity_poly.type
_entity_poly.pdbx_seq_one_letter_code
_entity_poly.pdbx_strand_id
1 'polypeptide(L)'
;MEGTSTYTLPRPSAMIWPSVFSNTSLFYALHDKTVSDPSQTNGWRISRYRWFMYLMGAAFAYYWYAPSIFVLVLEVADKYQASGSSVAGPFGLLFYYLYISSYLQSPLLSPTHSHLNTLVGLVVFVIITSIGISFTGAMYADYLPINTSSTFDNTQNFYNVSRILGPNFSFDLEKYKSYSPLFLAPTFALNYGLSFAALTAVLVHIVLYHGKEVIYRAKAARNQEPDIYMKMMSKYQECPEWWYGVLLAIALGLGLATAEAYPSQLPSLNVLSPFIGGFMLPGKAIGVMVFKVYATNTLGRAQTYSRDLKLAHYMKISPKTTFTCQVGATIWAVFVQIAVLNWTLGNIDGVCTPNQEAHFTCPNGKTFFSSAIVWGVIGPQRMFGPGSIYSGIQWYWLVGAILPIIFYVLIRLFPRSPARFLNAPVMLGAMNWLPP
;
A
#
# COMPACT_ATOMS: atom_id res chain seq x y z
N MET A 1 14.26 20.02 -18.54
CA MET A 1 13.67 18.68 -18.70
C MET A 1 12.21 18.90 -19.04
N GLU A 2 11.88 18.84 -20.32
CA GLU A 2 10.56 19.20 -20.85
C GLU A 2 9.97 17.96 -21.54
N GLY A 3 8.64 17.86 -21.52
CA GLY A 3 7.90 16.72 -22.05
C GLY A 3 7.63 15.61 -21.03
N THR A 4 6.35 15.42 -20.74
CA THR A 4 5.73 14.12 -20.41
C THR A 4 5.19 13.53 -21.71
N SER A 5 5.39 12.24 -22.01
CA SER A 5 4.93 11.65 -23.29
C SER A 5 3.45 11.91 -23.53
N THR A 6 3.11 12.54 -24.66
CA THR A 6 1.73 12.79 -25.10
C THR A 6 1.20 11.70 -26.05
N TYR A 7 2.05 10.75 -26.49
CA TYR A 7 1.68 9.73 -27.48
C TYR A 7 1.03 8.49 -26.85
N THR A 8 1.44 8.14 -25.63
CA THR A 8 0.94 6.99 -24.86
C THR A 8 0.08 7.36 -23.64
N LEU A 9 0.24 8.57 -23.07
CA LEU A 9 -0.62 9.05 -21.98
C LEU A 9 -1.79 9.90 -22.50
N PRO A 10 -3.03 9.72 -22.01
CA PRO A 10 -4.16 10.56 -22.37
C PRO A 10 -3.92 12.04 -22.03
N ARG A 11 -4.43 12.93 -22.88
CA ARG A 11 -4.21 14.38 -22.72
C ARG A 11 -4.82 14.90 -21.40
N PRO A 12 -4.22 15.92 -20.75
CA PRO A 12 -4.55 16.26 -19.36
C PRO A 12 -5.98 16.73 -19.12
N SER A 13 -6.67 17.25 -20.14
CA SER A 13 -8.02 17.83 -20.06
C SER A 13 -9.10 16.80 -19.67
N ALA A 14 -8.93 15.53 -20.03
CA ALA A 14 -9.92 14.48 -19.76
C ALA A 14 -9.66 13.65 -18.48
N MET A 15 -8.51 13.83 -17.81
CA MET A 15 -8.17 13.10 -16.59
C MET A 15 -8.43 13.95 -15.34
N ILE A 16 -9.54 13.63 -14.67
CA ILE A 16 -9.83 14.07 -13.30
C ILE A 16 -9.06 13.19 -12.30
N TRP A 17 -8.51 13.81 -11.26
CA TRP A 17 -7.76 13.15 -10.18
C TRP A 17 -8.44 13.45 -8.83
N PRO A 18 -9.40 12.63 -8.38
CA PRO A 18 -10.19 12.93 -7.18
C PRO A 18 -9.35 13.08 -5.89
N SER A 19 -8.24 12.35 -5.80
CA SER A 19 -7.33 12.34 -4.64
C SER A 19 -6.67 13.68 -4.33
N VAL A 20 -6.61 14.62 -5.29
CA VAL A 20 -6.08 15.97 -5.03
C VAL A 20 -7.15 17.03 -4.79
N PHE A 21 -8.44 16.71 -4.98
CA PHE A 21 -9.50 17.70 -4.85
C PHE A 21 -9.64 18.24 -3.42
N SER A 22 -9.46 17.42 -2.38
CA SER A 22 -9.44 17.91 -1.00
C SER A 22 -8.35 18.96 -0.78
N ASN A 23 -7.12 18.66 -1.20
CA ASN A 23 -5.99 19.59 -1.11
C ASN A 23 -6.23 20.86 -1.95
N THR A 24 -6.79 20.71 -3.16
CA THR A 24 -7.12 21.83 -4.05
C THR A 24 -8.17 22.75 -3.39
N SER A 25 -9.24 22.17 -2.83
CA SER A 25 -10.29 22.90 -2.11
C SER A 25 -9.75 23.60 -0.86
N LEU A 26 -8.85 22.96 -0.12
CA LEU A 26 -8.18 23.55 1.04
C LEU A 26 -7.32 24.75 0.62
N PHE A 27 -6.43 24.58 -0.36
CA PHE A 27 -5.59 25.69 -0.83
C PHE A 27 -6.42 26.82 -1.44
N TYR A 28 -7.50 26.50 -2.16
CA TYR A 28 -8.45 27.51 -2.62
C TYR A 28 -9.06 28.27 -1.44
N ALA A 29 -9.62 27.58 -0.44
CA ALA A 29 -10.22 28.20 0.75
C ALA A 29 -9.23 29.03 1.60
N LEU A 30 -7.93 28.74 1.54
CA LEU A 30 -6.87 29.52 2.18
C LEU A 30 -6.50 30.81 1.42
N HIS A 31 -6.59 30.80 0.08
CA HIS A 31 -6.25 31.95 -0.77
C HIS A 31 -7.49 32.77 -1.18
N ASP A 32 -8.69 32.24 -0.98
CA ASP A 32 -9.97 32.88 -1.21
C ASP A 32 -10.21 34.00 -0.18
N LYS A 33 -10.00 35.24 -0.63
CA LYS A 33 -10.24 36.47 0.14
C LYS A 33 -11.66 37.03 -0.03
N THR A 34 -12.56 36.31 -0.68
CA THR A 34 -13.94 36.79 -0.85
C THR A 34 -14.68 36.80 0.49
N VAL A 35 -15.64 37.73 0.63
CA VAL A 35 -16.50 37.79 1.81
C VAL A 35 -17.47 36.61 1.77
N SER A 36 -17.69 35.95 2.90
CA SER A 36 -18.63 34.83 3.02
C SER A 36 -20.06 35.28 2.72
N ASP A 37 -20.59 34.88 1.57
CA ASP A 37 -21.99 35.10 1.18
C ASP A 37 -22.92 34.24 2.07
N PRO A 38 -23.81 34.84 2.90
CA PRO A 38 -24.70 34.10 3.79
C PRO A 38 -25.67 33.16 3.07
N SER A 39 -25.94 33.40 1.78
CA SER A 39 -26.84 32.58 0.96
C SER A 39 -26.26 31.20 0.63
N GLN A 40 -24.92 31.08 0.56
CA GLN A 40 -24.24 29.81 0.26
C GLN A 40 -23.79 29.04 1.51
N THR A 41 -23.92 29.64 2.70
CA THR A 41 -23.36 29.10 3.95
C THR A 41 -24.42 28.77 5.00
N ASN A 42 -25.70 28.65 4.62
CA ASN A 42 -26.84 28.45 5.55
C ASN A 42 -26.81 29.45 6.72
N GLY A 43 -26.54 30.73 6.43
CA GLY A 43 -26.48 31.80 7.43
C GLY A 43 -25.19 31.89 8.26
N TRP A 44 -24.19 31.01 8.03
CA TRP A 44 -22.90 31.10 8.73
C TRP A 44 -22.11 32.34 8.29
N ARG A 45 -21.73 33.17 9.28
CA ARG A 45 -20.96 34.42 9.11
C ARG A 45 -19.45 34.26 9.29
N ILE A 46 -18.96 33.05 9.58
CA ILE A 46 -17.53 32.78 9.79
C ILE A 46 -16.87 32.57 8.42
N SER A 47 -15.78 33.29 8.13
CA SER A 47 -15.03 33.10 6.89
C SER A 47 -14.32 31.73 6.86
N ARG A 48 -14.21 31.15 5.67
CA ARG A 48 -13.57 29.83 5.43
C ARG A 48 -12.19 29.72 6.08
N TYR A 49 -11.38 30.78 5.98
CA TYR A 49 -10.07 30.88 6.62
C TYR A 49 -10.12 30.84 8.15
N ARG A 50 -11.02 31.61 8.79
CA ARG A 50 -11.15 31.60 10.27
C ARG A 50 -11.61 30.23 10.77
N TRP A 51 -12.57 29.61 10.09
CA TRP A 51 -13.02 28.26 10.39
C TRP A 51 -11.89 27.23 10.28
N PHE A 52 -11.09 27.30 9.21
CA PHE A 52 -9.90 26.46 9.06
C PHE A 52 -8.91 26.65 10.22
N MET A 53 -8.61 27.89 10.62
CA MET A 53 -7.69 28.15 11.74
C MET A 53 -8.23 27.62 13.09
N TYR A 54 -9.54 27.68 13.33
CA TYR A 54 -10.15 27.08 14.53
C TYR A 54 -10.04 25.55 14.49
N LEU A 55 -10.32 24.91 13.35
CA LEU A 55 -10.15 23.47 13.20
C LEU A 55 -8.68 23.04 13.30
N MET A 56 -7.74 23.83 12.77
CA MET A 56 -6.30 23.57 12.89
C MET A 56 -5.82 23.67 14.33
N GLY A 57 -6.26 24.70 15.08
CA GLY A 57 -5.96 24.85 16.50
C GLY A 57 -6.57 23.74 17.36
N ALA A 58 -7.83 23.37 17.10
CA ALA A 58 -8.50 22.26 17.76
C ALA A 58 -7.84 20.90 17.41
N ALA A 59 -7.43 20.70 16.17
CA ALA A 59 -6.69 19.51 15.73
C ALA A 59 -5.29 19.46 16.33
N PHE A 60 -4.58 20.59 16.45
CA PHE A 60 -3.29 20.64 17.16
C PHE A 60 -3.45 20.28 18.64
N ALA A 61 -4.41 20.91 19.33
CA ALA A 61 -4.72 20.55 20.72
C ALA A 61 -5.13 19.08 20.84
N TYR A 62 -5.96 18.57 19.93
CA TYR A 62 -6.31 17.15 19.89
C TYR A 62 -5.08 16.27 19.68
N TYR A 63 -4.25 16.47 18.65
CA TYR A 63 -3.06 15.64 18.43
C TYR A 63 -1.93 15.84 19.45
N TRP A 64 -1.99 16.89 20.29
CA TRP A 64 -1.07 17.09 21.41
C TRP A 64 -1.54 16.39 22.70
N TYR A 65 -2.86 16.41 23.00
CA TYR A 65 -3.45 15.81 24.20
C TYR A 65 -4.04 14.40 23.99
N ALA A 66 -4.37 14.01 22.75
CA ALA A 66 -4.94 12.70 22.44
C ALA A 66 -3.92 11.57 22.50
N PRO A 67 -2.63 11.71 22.13
CA PRO A 67 -1.66 10.63 22.31
C PRO A 67 -1.49 10.24 23.79
N SER A 68 -1.45 11.23 24.69
CA SER A 68 -1.37 10.98 26.13
C SER A 68 -2.65 10.35 26.70
N ILE A 69 -3.84 10.70 26.19
CA ILE A 69 -5.09 10.01 26.54
C ILE A 69 -5.17 8.61 25.91
N PHE A 70 -4.70 8.43 24.67
CA PHE A 70 -4.78 7.18 23.93
C PHE A 70 -3.80 6.12 24.44
N VAL A 71 -2.59 6.52 24.84
CA VAL A 71 -1.65 5.64 25.57
C VAL A 71 -2.29 5.18 26.89
N LEU A 72 -2.92 6.08 27.64
CA LEU A 72 -3.58 5.76 28.91
C LEU A 72 -4.79 4.83 28.70
N VAL A 73 -5.54 5.00 27.61
CA VAL A 73 -6.60 4.08 27.18
C VAL A 73 -6.04 2.72 26.73
N LEU A 74 -4.89 2.68 26.06
CA LEU A 74 -4.23 1.43 25.66
C LEU A 74 -3.63 0.68 26.85
N GLU A 75 -3.03 1.35 27.83
CA GLU A 75 -2.59 0.71 29.09
C GLU A 75 -3.77 0.11 29.88
N VAL A 76 -4.92 0.78 29.87
CA VAL A 76 -6.16 0.25 30.46
C VAL A 76 -6.70 -0.92 29.62
N ALA A 77 -6.58 -0.86 28.29
CA ALA A 77 -6.98 -1.94 27.40
C ALA A 77 -6.08 -3.19 27.54
N ASP A 78 -4.75 -3.05 27.67
CA ASP A 78 -3.81 -4.15 27.92
C ASP A 78 -4.15 -4.87 29.23
N LYS A 79 -4.46 -4.10 30.29
CA LYS A 79 -4.96 -4.64 31.56
C LYS A 79 -6.33 -5.35 31.44
N TYR A 80 -7.16 -4.94 30.48
CA TYR A 80 -8.43 -5.60 30.15
C TYR A 80 -8.27 -6.82 29.23
N GLN A 81 -7.21 -6.87 28.42
CA GLN A 81 -6.88 -8.00 27.56
C GLN A 81 -6.26 -9.13 28.39
N ALA A 82 -5.44 -8.79 29.38
CA ALA A 82 -4.93 -9.70 30.41
C ALA A 82 -6.02 -10.35 31.28
N SER A 83 -7.23 -9.79 31.35
CA SER A 83 -8.37 -10.36 32.09
C SER A 83 -9.33 -11.20 31.23
N GLY A 84 -8.92 -11.56 30.00
CA GLY A 84 -9.62 -12.53 29.15
C GLY A 84 -10.94 -12.02 28.53
N SER A 85 -11.25 -10.73 28.65
CA SER A 85 -12.46 -10.14 28.09
C SER A 85 -12.25 -9.79 26.61
N SER A 86 -12.91 -10.52 25.72
CA SER A 86 -12.76 -10.42 24.27
C SER A 86 -13.22 -9.07 23.69
N VAL A 87 -12.71 -8.76 22.48
CA VAL A 87 -12.66 -7.44 21.80
C VAL A 87 -14.05 -6.90 21.34
N ALA A 88 -15.14 -7.30 22.01
CA ALA A 88 -16.53 -7.01 21.64
C ALA A 88 -17.14 -5.74 22.27
N GLY A 89 -16.31 -4.81 22.75
CA GLY A 89 -16.74 -3.51 23.29
C GLY A 89 -16.82 -2.39 22.23
N PRO A 90 -17.23 -1.15 22.62
CA PRO A 90 -17.20 0.02 21.74
C PRO A 90 -15.80 0.34 21.19
N PHE A 91 -14.73 -0.13 21.86
CA PHE A 91 -13.36 -0.09 21.37
C PHE A 91 -13.16 -0.88 20.06
N GLY A 92 -13.88 -1.99 19.85
CA GLY A 92 -13.86 -2.73 18.59
C GLY A 92 -14.44 -1.92 17.43
N LEU A 93 -15.54 -1.20 17.64
CA LEU A 93 -16.13 -0.31 16.62
C LEU A 93 -15.20 0.85 16.25
N LEU A 94 -14.50 1.43 17.23
CA LEU A 94 -13.47 2.44 16.98
C LEU A 94 -12.29 1.85 16.18
N PHE A 95 -11.83 0.65 16.54
CA PHE A 95 -10.78 -0.07 15.81
C PHE A 95 -11.17 -0.32 14.34
N TYR A 96 -12.40 -0.78 14.07
CA TYR A 96 -12.89 -0.96 12.71
C TYR A 96 -12.94 0.37 11.92
N TYR A 97 -13.34 1.48 12.54
CA TYR A 97 -13.33 2.78 11.89
C TYR A 97 -11.90 3.30 11.60
N LEU A 98 -10.97 3.14 12.55
CA LEU A 98 -9.55 3.46 12.37
C LEU A 98 -8.92 2.63 11.25
N TYR A 99 -9.27 1.34 11.17
CA TYR A 99 -8.84 0.46 10.09
C TYR A 99 -9.37 0.90 8.71
N ILE A 100 -10.68 1.10 8.58
CA ILE A 100 -11.32 1.49 7.30
C ILE A 100 -10.80 2.85 6.84
N SER A 101 -10.63 3.81 7.76
CA SER A 101 -10.07 5.12 7.45
C SER A 101 -8.58 5.06 7.07
N SER A 102 -7.80 4.14 7.65
CA SER A 102 -6.40 3.88 7.27
C SER A 102 -6.30 3.24 5.88
N TYR A 103 -7.14 2.26 5.55
CA TYR A 103 -7.15 1.64 4.22
C TYR A 103 -7.59 2.62 3.12
N LEU A 104 -8.65 3.40 3.37
CA LEU A 104 -9.20 4.35 2.40
C LEU A 104 -8.47 5.70 2.36
N GLN A 105 -7.57 5.98 3.31
CA GLN A 105 -6.70 7.17 3.46
C GLN A 105 -7.42 8.53 3.60
N SER A 106 -8.65 8.67 3.11
CA SER A 106 -9.44 9.90 3.12
C SER A 106 -10.92 9.55 3.31
N PRO A 107 -11.34 9.23 4.55
CA PRO A 107 -12.67 8.67 4.81
C PRO A 107 -13.84 9.58 4.38
N LEU A 108 -13.67 10.91 4.39
CA LEU A 108 -14.69 11.85 3.90
C LEU A 108 -14.84 11.90 2.38
N LEU A 109 -13.78 11.58 1.61
CA LEU A 109 -13.83 11.58 0.14
C LEU A 109 -14.34 10.24 -0.41
N SER A 110 -14.09 9.16 0.32
CA SER A 110 -14.52 7.82 -0.06
C SER A 110 -16.03 7.68 0.17
N PRO A 111 -16.81 7.25 -0.84
CA PRO A 111 -18.26 7.12 -0.70
C PRO A 111 -18.63 5.99 0.28
N THR A 112 -19.79 6.11 0.93
CA THR A 112 -20.25 5.19 1.98
C THR A 112 -20.25 3.71 1.58
N HIS A 113 -20.52 3.39 0.32
CA HIS A 113 -20.45 2.01 -0.16
C HIS A 113 -19.03 1.43 -0.12
N SER A 114 -17.98 2.22 -0.38
CA SER A 114 -16.59 1.76 -0.29
C SER A 114 -16.19 1.41 1.15
N HIS A 115 -16.68 2.17 2.13
CA HIS A 115 -16.52 1.85 3.56
C HIS A 115 -17.18 0.52 3.91
N LEU A 116 -18.43 0.31 3.49
CA LEU A 116 -19.15 -0.94 3.72
C LEU A 116 -18.48 -2.14 3.04
N ASN A 117 -17.99 -1.99 1.81
CA ASN A 117 -17.24 -3.06 1.13
C ASN A 117 -15.93 -3.38 1.85
N THR A 118 -15.21 -2.38 2.35
CA THR A 118 -13.98 -2.59 3.13
C THR A 118 -14.28 -3.34 4.43
N LEU A 119 -15.37 -2.99 5.13
CA LEU A 119 -15.82 -3.68 6.35
C LEU A 119 -16.23 -5.13 6.08
N VAL A 120 -17.06 -5.38 5.06
CA VAL A 120 -17.44 -6.76 4.69
C VAL A 120 -16.22 -7.56 4.23
N GLY A 121 -15.28 -6.93 3.52
CA GLY A 121 -13.99 -7.53 3.16
C GLY A 121 -13.19 -7.98 4.38
N LEU A 122 -13.02 -7.09 5.38
CA LEU A 122 -12.37 -7.43 6.65
C LEU A 122 -13.08 -8.59 7.36
N VAL A 123 -14.39 -8.52 7.56
CA VAL A 123 -15.13 -9.55 8.30
C VAL A 123 -15.10 -10.90 7.58
N VAL A 124 -15.45 -10.92 6.29
CA VAL A 124 -15.62 -12.17 5.52
C VAL A 124 -14.29 -12.77 5.10
N PHE A 125 -13.38 -11.96 4.54
CA PHE A 125 -12.14 -12.47 3.95
C PHE A 125 -10.94 -12.46 4.88
N VAL A 126 -10.96 -11.73 6.01
CA VAL A 126 -9.82 -11.67 6.95
C VAL A 126 -10.17 -12.31 8.30
N ILE A 127 -11.28 -11.93 8.93
CA ILE A 127 -11.63 -12.42 10.28
C ILE A 127 -12.16 -13.86 10.21
N ILE A 128 -13.23 -14.11 9.46
CA ILE A 128 -13.85 -15.46 9.37
C ILE A 128 -12.86 -16.49 8.81
N THR A 129 -12.01 -16.12 7.85
CA THR A 129 -10.98 -17.00 7.27
C THR A 129 -9.81 -17.26 8.22
N SER A 130 -9.31 -16.26 8.95
CA SER A 130 -8.20 -16.47 9.89
C SER A 130 -8.63 -17.32 11.09
N ILE A 131 -9.85 -17.10 11.59
CA ILE A 131 -10.52 -17.99 12.54
C ILE A 131 -10.66 -19.40 11.92
N GLY A 132 -11.19 -19.51 10.70
CA GLY A 132 -11.35 -20.80 10.02
C GLY A 132 -10.06 -21.61 9.89
N ILE A 133 -8.95 -20.97 9.52
CA ILE A 133 -7.63 -21.62 9.47
C ILE A 133 -7.16 -22.03 10.86
N SER A 134 -7.32 -21.15 11.86
CA SER A 134 -6.85 -21.39 13.24
C SER A 134 -7.64 -22.48 13.96
N PHE A 135 -8.93 -22.66 13.66
CA PHE A 135 -9.78 -23.71 14.26
C PHE A 135 -9.74 -25.05 13.50
N THR A 136 -9.14 -25.11 12.31
CA THR A 136 -9.02 -26.34 11.51
C THR A 136 -7.61 -26.94 11.55
N GLY A 137 -6.66 -26.33 12.26
CA GLY A 137 -5.24 -26.71 12.25
C GLY A 137 -4.55 -26.57 10.88
N ALA A 138 -5.23 -25.94 9.91
CA ALA A 138 -4.72 -25.84 8.55
C ALA A 138 -3.39 -25.08 8.51
N MET A 139 -2.44 -25.55 7.69
CA MET A 139 -1.09 -24.98 7.60
C MET A 139 -0.31 -24.98 8.94
N TYR A 140 -0.61 -25.91 9.84
CA TYR A 140 -0.02 -26.03 11.19
C TYR A 140 -0.34 -24.84 12.11
N ALA A 141 -1.51 -24.20 11.91
CA ALA A 141 -1.94 -23.03 12.66
C ALA A 141 -2.04 -23.23 14.18
N ASP A 142 -2.31 -24.45 14.66
CA ASP A 142 -2.45 -24.78 16.09
C ASP A 142 -1.21 -24.43 16.92
N TYR A 143 -0.04 -24.41 16.28
CA TYR A 143 1.26 -24.14 16.91
C TYR A 143 1.75 -22.70 16.67
N LEU A 144 0.95 -21.85 16.02
CA LEU A 144 1.37 -20.52 15.56
C LEU A 144 0.45 -19.42 16.12
N PRO A 145 0.97 -18.23 16.46
CA PRO A 145 0.12 -17.10 16.80
C PRO A 145 -0.75 -16.70 15.59
N ILE A 146 -2.04 -16.43 15.84
CA ILE A 146 -3.02 -16.13 14.78
C ILE A 146 -2.58 -14.93 13.93
N ASN A 147 -2.09 -13.86 14.58
CA ASN A 147 -1.60 -12.64 13.94
C ASN A 147 -0.14 -12.37 14.31
N THR A 148 0.72 -12.23 13.31
CA THR A 148 2.06 -11.63 13.40
C THR A 148 2.68 -11.53 11.99
N SER A 149 3.60 -10.58 11.80
CA SER A 149 4.45 -10.48 10.60
C SER A 149 5.72 -11.33 10.65
N SER A 150 5.95 -12.03 11.75
CA SER A 150 7.13 -12.89 11.96
C SER A 150 6.98 -14.26 11.30
N THR A 151 8.10 -14.97 11.12
CA THR A 151 8.13 -16.33 10.57
C THR A 151 8.78 -17.30 11.54
N PHE A 152 8.37 -18.56 11.50
CA PHE A 152 8.68 -19.56 12.52
C PHE A 152 9.29 -20.84 11.92
N ASP A 153 10.08 -21.53 12.74
CA ASP A 153 10.54 -22.89 12.46
C ASP A 153 9.61 -23.96 13.07
N ASN A 154 9.95 -25.24 12.84
CA ASN A 154 9.21 -26.40 13.36
C ASN A 154 9.22 -26.53 14.90
N THR A 155 10.01 -25.72 15.60
CA THR A 155 10.08 -25.68 17.07
C THR A 155 9.38 -24.46 17.67
N GLN A 156 8.54 -23.77 16.89
CA GLN A 156 7.85 -22.53 17.29
C GLN A 156 8.79 -21.35 17.57
N ASN A 157 10.09 -21.49 17.28
CA ASN A 157 11.07 -20.41 17.42
C ASN A 157 11.07 -19.50 16.19
N PHE A 158 11.54 -18.27 16.33
CA PHE A 158 11.73 -17.35 15.20
C PHE A 158 12.71 -17.94 14.18
N TYR A 159 12.31 -17.95 12.91
CA TYR A 159 13.04 -18.64 11.85
C TYR A 159 14.44 -18.05 11.63
N ASN A 160 15.49 -18.83 11.91
CA ASN A 160 16.85 -18.35 11.79
C ASN A 160 17.41 -18.55 10.38
N VAL A 161 17.34 -17.48 9.57
CA VAL A 161 17.75 -17.48 8.16
C VAL A 161 19.22 -17.87 7.97
N SER A 162 20.13 -17.55 8.90
CA SER A 162 21.55 -17.87 8.73
C SER A 162 21.83 -19.36 8.62
N ARG A 163 20.94 -20.20 9.18
CA ARG A 163 21.04 -21.67 9.11
C ARG A 163 20.80 -22.23 7.71
N ILE A 164 20.06 -21.54 6.84
CA ILE A 164 19.71 -22.01 5.48
C ILE A 164 20.53 -21.36 4.37
N LEU A 165 21.55 -20.58 4.74
CA LEU A 165 22.41 -19.88 3.81
C LEU A 165 23.74 -20.61 3.63
N GLY A 166 24.16 -20.74 2.39
CA GLY A 166 25.48 -21.18 1.97
C GLY A 166 26.51 -20.04 1.97
N PRO A 167 27.73 -20.29 1.46
CA PRO A 167 28.68 -19.21 1.19
C PRO A 167 28.06 -18.15 0.25
N ASN A 168 28.48 -16.91 0.42
CA ASN A 168 27.98 -15.73 -0.32
C ASN A 168 26.47 -15.45 -0.17
N PHE A 169 25.86 -15.80 0.96
CA PHE A 169 24.42 -15.61 1.24
C PHE A 169 23.48 -16.25 0.19
N SER A 170 23.94 -17.28 -0.51
CA SER A 170 23.12 -18.07 -1.43
C SER A 170 22.25 -19.07 -0.66
N PHE A 171 21.08 -19.43 -1.20
CA PHE A 171 20.22 -20.46 -0.59
C PHE A 171 20.82 -21.86 -0.70
N ASP A 172 20.87 -22.59 0.43
CA ASP A 172 21.35 -23.98 0.50
C ASP A 172 20.17 -24.94 0.74
N LEU A 173 19.95 -25.85 -0.21
CA LEU A 173 18.82 -26.78 -0.18
C LEU A 173 18.98 -27.90 0.86
N GLU A 174 20.20 -28.34 1.14
CA GLU A 174 20.44 -29.42 2.10
C GLU A 174 20.25 -28.89 3.52
N LYS A 175 20.84 -27.72 3.82
CA LYS A 175 20.62 -27.03 5.10
C LYS A 175 19.16 -26.68 5.37
N TYR A 176 18.42 -26.26 4.33
CA TYR A 176 16.98 -26.01 4.44
C TYR A 176 16.21 -27.28 4.82
N LYS A 177 16.51 -28.42 4.19
CA LYS A 177 15.89 -29.71 4.52
C LYS A 177 16.27 -30.22 5.91
N SER A 178 17.49 -29.96 6.38
CA SER A 178 17.95 -30.41 7.70
C SER A 178 17.51 -29.51 8.86
N TYR A 179 17.23 -28.22 8.61
CA TYR A 179 16.73 -27.30 9.65
C TYR A 179 15.22 -27.39 9.78
N SER A 180 14.46 -26.71 8.92
CA SER A 180 13.00 -26.78 8.89
C SER A 180 12.40 -26.09 7.67
N PRO A 181 11.19 -26.50 7.23
CA PRO A 181 10.36 -25.64 6.40
C PRO A 181 9.97 -24.35 7.14
N LEU A 182 9.71 -23.29 6.37
CA LEU A 182 9.28 -22.00 6.90
C LEU A 182 7.78 -21.99 7.18
N PHE A 183 7.39 -21.64 8.41
CA PHE A 183 5.99 -21.46 8.80
C PHE A 183 5.61 -19.98 8.87
N LEU A 184 4.44 -19.65 8.33
CA LEU A 184 3.79 -18.34 8.36
C LEU A 184 2.56 -18.40 9.27
N ALA A 185 2.35 -17.34 10.05
CA ALA A 185 1.11 -17.15 10.80
C ALA A 185 -0.13 -17.11 9.88
N PRO A 186 -1.32 -17.57 10.35
CA PRO A 186 -2.55 -17.62 9.55
C PRO A 186 -2.91 -16.31 8.83
N THR A 187 -2.87 -15.16 9.52
CA THR A 187 -3.15 -13.87 8.87
C THR A 187 -2.07 -13.49 7.84
N PHE A 188 -0.79 -13.77 8.10
CA PHE A 188 0.29 -13.42 7.17
C PHE A 188 0.24 -14.27 5.90
N ALA A 189 -0.12 -15.55 6.03
CA ALA A 189 -0.42 -16.43 4.90
C ALA A 189 -1.64 -15.94 4.10
N LEU A 190 -2.74 -15.58 4.78
CA LEU A 190 -3.94 -15.01 4.15
C LEU A 190 -3.66 -13.69 3.41
N ASN A 191 -2.78 -12.84 3.94
CA ASN A 191 -2.42 -11.57 3.30
C ASN A 191 -1.80 -11.80 1.90
N TYR A 192 -0.95 -12.82 1.74
CA TYR A 192 -0.42 -13.20 0.42
C TYR A 192 -1.52 -13.70 -0.51
N GLY A 193 -2.43 -14.56 -0.03
CA GLY A 193 -3.57 -15.03 -0.80
C GLY A 193 -4.47 -13.90 -1.28
N LEU A 194 -4.90 -13.02 -0.37
CA LEU A 194 -5.78 -11.91 -0.69
C LEU A 194 -5.10 -10.85 -1.57
N SER A 195 -3.78 -10.68 -1.45
CA SER A 195 -2.99 -9.87 -2.40
C SER A 195 -3.08 -10.44 -3.83
N PHE A 196 -2.98 -11.77 -4.01
CA PHE A 196 -3.17 -12.40 -5.32
C PHE A 196 -4.60 -12.26 -5.83
N ALA A 197 -5.59 -12.51 -4.97
CA ALA A 197 -7.00 -12.35 -5.33
C ALA A 197 -7.33 -10.90 -5.72
N ALA A 198 -6.82 -9.91 -5.01
CA ALA A 198 -7.04 -8.50 -5.32
C ALA A 198 -6.47 -8.12 -6.69
N LEU A 199 -5.28 -8.63 -7.05
CA LEU A 199 -4.65 -8.35 -8.35
C LEU A 199 -5.49 -8.87 -9.53
N THR A 200 -5.93 -10.13 -9.51
CA THR A 200 -6.83 -10.66 -10.55
C THR A 200 -8.21 -10.03 -10.50
N ALA A 201 -8.73 -9.72 -9.30
CA ALA A 201 -10.02 -9.05 -9.15
C ALA A 201 -10.02 -7.67 -9.80
N VAL A 202 -8.98 -6.86 -9.60
CA VAL A 202 -8.84 -5.54 -10.25
C VAL A 202 -8.87 -5.68 -11.77
N LEU A 203 -8.08 -6.61 -12.34
CA LEU A 203 -8.04 -6.81 -13.79
C LEU A 203 -9.41 -7.21 -14.36
N VAL A 204 -10.05 -8.23 -13.79
CA VAL A 204 -11.35 -8.71 -14.28
C VAL A 204 -12.46 -7.67 -14.04
N HIS A 205 -12.45 -6.96 -12.91
CA HIS A 205 -13.40 -5.88 -12.63
C HIS A 205 -13.25 -4.72 -13.63
N ILE A 206 -12.02 -4.28 -13.93
CA ILE A 206 -11.78 -3.25 -14.95
C ILE A 206 -12.32 -3.70 -16.31
N VAL A 207 -12.03 -4.93 -16.74
CA VAL A 207 -12.49 -5.46 -18.04
C VAL A 207 -14.02 -5.50 -18.12
N LEU A 208 -14.71 -6.00 -17.10
CA LEU A 208 -16.17 -6.18 -17.12
C LEU A 208 -16.97 -4.89 -16.98
N TYR A 209 -16.57 -4.00 -16.07
CA TYR A 209 -17.30 -2.79 -15.73
C TYR A 209 -16.86 -1.59 -16.59
N HIS A 210 -15.55 -1.42 -16.78
CA HIS A 210 -14.98 -0.25 -17.44
C HIS A 210 -14.31 -0.53 -18.80
N GLY A 211 -14.20 -1.79 -19.24
CA GLY A 211 -13.41 -2.14 -20.44
C GLY A 211 -13.82 -1.38 -21.70
N LYS A 212 -15.14 -1.20 -21.92
CA LYS A 212 -15.65 -0.39 -23.04
C LYS A 212 -15.29 1.10 -22.91
N GLU A 213 -15.37 1.64 -21.69
CA GLU A 213 -15.03 3.04 -21.38
C GLU A 213 -13.52 3.29 -21.53
N VAL A 214 -12.68 2.36 -21.06
CA VAL A 214 -11.22 2.39 -21.20
C VAL A 214 -10.83 2.36 -22.67
N ILE A 215 -11.37 1.43 -23.47
CA ILE A 215 -11.10 1.35 -24.92
C ILE A 215 -11.59 2.61 -25.64
N TYR A 216 -12.78 3.11 -25.30
CA TYR A 216 -13.33 4.35 -25.87
C TYR A 216 -12.42 5.55 -25.56
N ARG A 217 -12.04 5.76 -24.30
CA ARG A 217 -11.16 6.85 -23.88
C ARG A 217 -9.75 6.73 -24.46
N ALA A 218 -9.19 5.52 -24.55
CA ALA A 218 -7.89 5.29 -25.17
C ALA A 218 -7.89 5.65 -26.66
N LYS A 219 -8.98 5.36 -27.39
CA LYS A 219 -9.14 5.79 -28.79
C LYS A 219 -9.40 7.30 -28.90
N ALA A 220 -10.29 7.85 -28.07
CA ALA A 220 -10.68 9.25 -28.11
C ALA A 220 -9.57 10.22 -27.69
N ALA A 221 -8.66 9.80 -26.79
CA ALA A 221 -7.57 10.65 -26.27
C ALA A 221 -6.66 11.25 -27.35
N ARG A 222 -6.52 10.58 -28.51
CA ARG A 222 -5.75 11.08 -29.65
C ARG A 222 -6.42 12.26 -30.36
N ASN A 223 -7.76 12.28 -30.37
CA ASN A 223 -8.58 13.20 -31.16
C ASN A 223 -9.31 14.26 -30.30
N GLN A 224 -8.92 14.42 -29.03
CA GLN A 224 -9.50 15.43 -28.15
C GLN A 224 -9.04 16.84 -28.53
N GLU A 225 -9.98 17.78 -28.54
CA GLU A 225 -9.70 19.20 -28.75
C GLU A 225 -8.73 19.74 -27.69
N PRO A 226 -7.80 20.64 -28.08
CA PRO A 226 -6.91 21.27 -27.12
C PRO A 226 -7.65 22.22 -26.18
N ASP A 227 -7.62 21.92 -24.88
CA ASP A 227 -8.04 22.88 -23.86
C ASP A 227 -7.03 24.05 -23.77
N ILE A 228 -7.41 25.11 -23.05
CA ILE A 228 -6.59 26.32 -22.93
C ILE A 228 -5.21 25.98 -22.33
N TYR A 229 -5.13 25.03 -21.40
CA TYR A 229 -3.86 24.61 -20.82
C TYR A 229 -2.98 23.81 -21.79
N MET A 230 -3.55 22.92 -22.58
CA MET A 230 -2.83 22.19 -23.62
C MET A 230 -2.29 23.15 -24.69
N LYS A 231 -3.04 24.20 -25.06
CA LYS A 231 -2.56 25.29 -25.94
C LYS A 231 -1.41 26.09 -25.32
N MET A 232 -1.36 26.24 -23.99
CA MET A 232 -0.21 26.82 -23.29
C MET A 232 0.97 25.84 -23.19
N MET A 233 0.70 24.55 -23.04
CA MET A 233 1.73 23.50 -22.94
C MET A 233 2.36 23.13 -24.28
N SER A 234 1.68 23.31 -25.41
CA SER A 234 2.22 23.05 -26.76
C SER A 234 3.38 23.98 -27.17
N LYS A 235 3.74 24.96 -26.32
CA LYS A 235 4.98 25.73 -26.45
C LYS A 235 6.23 24.91 -26.07
N TYR A 236 6.08 23.88 -25.23
CA TYR A 236 7.19 23.03 -24.80
C TYR A 236 7.40 21.87 -25.76
N GLN A 237 8.66 21.56 -26.07
CA GLN A 237 8.98 20.43 -26.93
C GLN A 237 8.65 19.10 -26.21
N GLU A 238 7.98 18.20 -26.91
CA GLU A 238 7.63 16.88 -26.36
C GLU A 238 8.88 15.99 -26.24
N CYS A 239 8.96 15.23 -25.15
CA CYS A 239 10.05 14.29 -24.93
C CYS A 239 9.80 13.01 -25.72
N PRO A 240 10.74 12.55 -26.56
CA PRO A 240 10.54 11.35 -27.37
C PRO A 240 10.53 10.09 -26.49
N GLU A 241 9.70 9.11 -26.83
CA GLU A 241 9.38 8.00 -25.92
C GLU A 241 10.59 7.15 -25.53
N TRP A 242 11.59 7.04 -26.41
CA TRP A 242 12.85 6.31 -26.13
C TRP A 242 13.61 6.88 -24.92
N TRP A 243 13.44 8.17 -24.60
CA TRP A 243 14.08 8.79 -23.44
C TRP A 243 13.59 8.18 -22.12
N TYR A 244 12.32 7.80 -22.02
CA TYR A 244 11.81 7.06 -20.85
C TYR A 244 12.37 5.64 -20.79
N GLY A 245 12.59 5.00 -21.95
CA GLY A 245 13.29 3.71 -22.03
C GLY A 245 14.74 3.80 -21.52
N VAL A 246 15.46 4.86 -21.88
CA VAL A 246 16.82 5.13 -21.38
C VAL A 246 16.82 5.44 -19.88
N LEU A 247 15.89 6.27 -19.38
CA LEU A 247 15.75 6.53 -17.94
C LEU A 247 15.43 5.26 -17.15
N LEU A 248 14.57 4.39 -17.69
CA LEU A 248 14.28 3.07 -17.09
C LEU A 248 15.52 2.18 -17.08
N ALA A 249 16.29 2.12 -18.17
CA ALA A 249 17.54 1.37 -18.25
C ALA A 249 18.60 1.87 -17.25
N ILE A 250 18.74 3.20 -17.09
CA ILE A 250 19.63 3.81 -16.08
C ILE A 250 19.16 3.45 -14.66
N ALA A 251 17.86 3.55 -14.37
CA ALA A 251 17.32 3.18 -13.06
C ALA A 251 17.56 1.70 -12.74
N LEU A 252 17.32 0.79 -13.70
CA LEU A 252 17.62 -0.64 -13.55
C LEU A 252 19.12 -0.91 -13.37
N GLY A 253 19.98 -0.23 -14.14
CA GLY A 253 21.44 -0.35 -14.03
C GLY A 253 21.97 0.10 -12.67
N LEU A 254 21.50 1.24 -12.16
CA LEU A 254 21.82 1.72 -10.80
C LEU A 254 21.30 0.76 -9.71
N GLY A 255 20.15 0.12 -9.94
CA GLY A 255 19.65 -0.92 -9.05
C GLY A 255 20.58 -2.14 -9.00
N LEU A 256 20.93 -2.70 -10.16
CA LEU A 256 21.86 -3.83 -10.22
C LEU A 256 23.23 -3.48 -9.64
N ALA A 257 23.75 -2.27 -9.91
CA ALA A 257 25.00 -1.80 -9.33
C ALA A 257 24.95 -1.69 -7.79
N THR A 258 23.85 -1.19 -7.22
CA THR A 258 23.67 -1.13 -5.75
C THR A 258 23.43 -2.51 -5.12
N ALA A 259 22.86 -3.46 -5.86
CA ALA A 259 22.70 -4.86 -5.44
C ALA A 259 24.05 -5.58 -5.23
N GLU A 260 25.00 -5.34 -6.13
CA GLU A 260 26.32 -5.98 -6.10
C GLU A 260 27.32 -5.20 -5.22
N ALA A 261 27.20 -3.87 -5.15
CA ALA A 261 28.15 -3.02 -4.40
C ALA A 261 27.93 -3.03 -2.88
N TYR A 262 26.72 -3.30 -2.39
CA TYR A 262 26.40 -3.26 -0.97
C TYR A 262 25.71 -4.55 -0.49
N PRO A 263 26.22 -5.23 0.56
CA PRO A 263 25.49 -6.28 1.27
C PRO A 263 24.38 -5.70 2.17
N SER A 264 23.70 -4.65 1.70
CA SER A 264 22.72 -3.88 2.46
C SER A 264 21.33 -4.50 2.38
N GLN A 265 20.71 -4.63 3.55
CA GLN A 265 19.38 -5.17 3.69
C GLN A 265 18.29 -4.05 3.68
N LEU A 266 17.22 -4.29 2.93
CA LEU A 266 15.85 -3.76 3.08
C LEU A 266 15.45 -2.36 2.54
N PRO A 267 14.61 -2.30 1.47
CA PRO A 267 13.39 -1.44 1.44
C PRO A 267 12.12 -2.00 0.73
N SER A 268 10.91 -1.70 1.28
CA SER A 268 9.54 -2.21 0.90
C SER A 268 8.99 -1.70 -0.47
N LEU A 269 7.89 -2.17 -1.08
CA LEU A 269 6.74 -3.05 -0.68
C LEU A 269 6.21 -3.88 -1.91
N ASN A 270 4.90 -4.19 -2.00
CA ASN A 270 4.16 -5.02 -2.99
C ASN A 270 4.57 -6.50 -3.13
N VAL A 271 3.58 -7.39 -3.35
CA VAL A 271 3.77 -8.86 -3.46
C VAL A 271 4.09 -9.31 -4.89
N LEU A 272 3.56 -8.64 -5.92
CA LEU A 272 3.74 -9.06 -7.32
C LEU A 272 5.20 -8.97 -7.80
N SER A 273 5.91 -7.89 -7.46
CA SER A 273 7.31 -7.73 -7.88
C SER A 273 8.27 -8.76 -7.26
N PRO A 274 8.25 -9.09 -5.95
CA PRO A 274 9.07 -10.16 -5.42
C PRO A 274 8.58 -11.56 -5.81
N PHE A 275 7.28 -11.74 -6.13
CA PHE A 275 6.79 -12.98 -6.74
C PHE A 275 7.45 -13.22 -8.11
N ILE A 276 7.39 -12.25 -9.01
CA ILE A 276 8.04 -12.32 -10.34
C ILE A 276 9.57 -12.42 -10.18
N GLY A 277 10.16 -11.56 -9.34
CA GLY A 277 11.59 -11.55 -9.06
C GLY A 277 12.09 -12.88 -8.52
N GLY A 278 11.35 -13.54 -7.62
CA GLY A 278 11.69 -14.85 -7.06
C GLY A 278 11.62 -16.00 -8.06
N PHE A 279 10.82 -15.89 -9.13
CA PHE A 279 10.87 -16.82 -10.26
C PHE A 279 12.02 -16.51 -11.23
N MET A 280 12.38 -15.22 -11.42
CA MET A 280 13.49 -14.81 -12.28
C MET A 280 14.87 -15.04 -11.66
N LEU A 281 15.00 -14.89 -10.34
CA LEU A 281 16.25 -14.93 -9.57
C LEU A 281 16.13 -15.87 -8.35
N PRO A 282 15.84 -17.17 -8.56
CA PRO A 282 15.62 -18.11 -7.47
C PRO A 282 16.85 -18.26 -6.57
N GLY A 283 16.65 -18.16 -5.25
CA GLY A 283 17.72 -18.31 -4.25
C GLY A 283 18.65 -17.09 -4.10
N LYS A 284 18.41 -15.99 -4.83
CA LYS A 284 19.19 -14.74 -4.75
C LYS A 284 18.38 -13.63 -4.07
N ALA A 285 18.30 -13.66 -2.75
CA ALA A 285 17.46 -12.75 -1.98
C ALA A 285 17.74 -11.26 -2.21
N ILE A 286 19.02 -10.87 -2.37
CA ILE A 286 19.43 -9.49 -2.63
C ILE A 286 18.87 -9.01 -3.98
N GLY A 287 19.03 -9.81 -5.04
CA GLY A 287 18.53 -9.48 -6.38
C GLY A 287 17.01 -9.35 -6.45
N VAL A 288 16.27 -10.25 -5.78
CA VAL A 288 14.81 -10.16 -5.66
C VAL A 288 14.39 -8.88 -4.93
N MET A 289 15.14 -8.47 -3.90
CA MET A 289 14.82 -7.27 -3.14
C MET A 289 15.13 -5.98 -3.89
N VAL A 290 16.24 -5.90 -4.62
CA VAL A 290 16.49 -4.75 -5.51
C VAL A 290 15.44 -4.66 -6.61
N PHE A 291 15.08 -5.77 -7.26
CA PHE A 291 14.00 -5.78 -8.26
C PHE A 291 12.69 -5.24 -7.68
N LYS A 292 12.31 -5.65 -6.46
CA LYS A 292 11.15 -5.13 -5.72
C LYS A 292 11.25 -3.62 -5.48
N VAL A 293 12.38 -3.11 -5.00
CA VAL A 293 12.58 -1.68 -4.70
C VAL A 293 12.30 -0.83 -5.92
N TYR A 294 12.97 -1.15 -7.04
CA TYR A 294 12.91 -0.36 -8.25
C TYR A 294 11.58 -0.49 -8.98
N ALA A 295 10.93 -1.66 -8.92
CA ALA A 295 9.59 -1.83 -9.48
C ALA A 295 8.51 -1.05 -8.71
N THR A 296 8.66 -0.86 -7.39
CA THR A 296 7.55 -0.43 -6.52
C THR A 296 7.70 0.98 -5.99
N ASN A 297 8.88 1.35 -5.46
CA ASN A 297 9.12 2.70 -4.98
C ASN A 297 9.16 3.68 -6.13
N THR A 298 9.87 3.37 -7.22
CA THR A 298 9.92 4.24 -8.41
C THR A 298 8.51 4.52 -8.94
N LEU A 299 7.66 3.48 -9.01
CA LEU A 299 6.27 3.63 -9.45
C LEU A 299 5.42 4.46 -8.45
N GLY A 300 5.53 4.20 -7.14
CA GLY A 300 4.79 4.97 -6.13
C GLY A 300 5.23 6.44 -6.05
N ARG A 301 6.53 6.72 -6.22
CA ARG A 301 7.06 8.08 -6.32
C ARG A 301 6.64 8.74 -7.63
N ALA A 302 6.62 8.03 -8.76
CA ALA A 302 6.11 8.53 -10.03
C ALA A 302 4.59 8.86 -9.95
N GLN A 303 3.79 8.01 -9.30
CA GLN A 303 2.37 8.29 -9.04
C GLN A 303 2.17 9.54 -8.19
N THR A 304 2.97 9.68 -7.12
CA THR A 304 2.94 10.87 -6.24
C THR A 304 3.35 12.13 -7.00
N TYR A 305 4.42 12.06 -7.79
CA TYR A 305 4.90 13.13 -8.65
C TYR A 305 3.83 13.58 -9.66
N SER A 306 3.20 12.63 -10.37
CA SER A 306 2.10 12.92 -11.32
C SER A 306 0.87 13.52 -10.63
N ARG A 307 0.54 13.03 -9.43
CA ARG A 307 -0.54 13.57 -8.59
C ARG A 307 -0.27 15.03 -8.24
N ASP A 308 0.94 15.33 -7.79
CA ASP A 308 1.32 16.66 -7.32
C ASP A 308 1.50 17.65 -8.48
N LEU A 309 1.90 17.19 -9.68
CA LEU A 309 1.80 17.97 -10.92
C LEU A 309 0.34 18.32 -11.27
N LYS A 310 -0.61 17.39 -11.07
CA LYS A 310 -2.03 17.65 -11.36
C LYS A 310 -2.65 18.62 -10.35
N LEU A 311 -2.25 18.55 -9.07
CA LEU A 311 -2.57 19.55 -8.05
C LEU A 311 -2.03 20.94 -8.44
N ALA A 312 -0.75 21.03 -8.82
CA ALA A 312 -0.14 22.29 -9.28
C ALA A 312 -0.88 22.90 -10.49
N HIS A 313 -1.29 22.05 -11.44
CA HIS A 313 -2.10 22.44 -12.59
C HIS A 313 -3.47 23.01 -12.18
N TYR A 314 -4.19 22.40 -11.24
CA TYR A 314 -5.44 22.98 -10.70
C TYR A 314 -5.22 24.31 -9.96
N MET A 315 -4.09 24.44 -9.27
CA MET A 315 -3.68 25.67 -8.57
C MET A 315 -3.03 26.74 -9.48
N LYS A 316 -2.95 26.50 -10.79
CA LYS A 316 -2.31 27.38 -11.80
C LYS A 316 -0.82 27.68 -11.54
N ILE A 317 -0.12 26.78 -10.85
CA ILE A 317 1.31 26.89 -10.55
C ILE A 317 2.14 26.42 -11.77
N SER A 318 3.28 27.05 -12.02
CA SER A 318 4.14 26.68 -13.15
C SER A 318 4.76 25.28 -12.95
N PRO A 319 4.75 24.39 -13.97
CA PRO A 319 5.33 23.05 -13.84
C PRO A 319 6.82 23.04 -13.49
N LYS A 320 7.58 24.07 -13.93
CA LYS A 320 9.01 24.20 -13.64
C LYS A 320 9.26 24.42 -12.15
N THR A 321 8.50 25.31 -11.52
CA THR A 321 8.54 25.55 -10.07
C THR A 321 8.19 24.28 -9.29
N THR A 322 7.10 23.60 -9.69
CA THR A 322 6.67 22.35 -9.05
C THR A 322 7.73 21.25 -9.15
N PHE A 323 8.37 21.08 -10.31
CA PHE A 323 9.46 20.14 -10.49
C PHE A 323 10.66 20.48 -9.59
N THR A 324 11.13 21.73 -9.58
CA THR A 324 12.29 22.12 -8.75
C THR A 324 12.03 21.95 -7.26
N CYS A 325 10.81 22.25 -6.79
CA CYS A 325 10.43 22.02 -5.39
C CYS A 325 10.43 20.53 -5.04
N GLN A 326 9.85 19.66 -5.88
CA GLN A 326 9.81 18.23 -5.62
C GLN A 326 11.19 17.57 -5.67
N VAL A 327 12.03 17.93 -6.65
CA VAL A 327 13.41 17.42 -6.75
C VAL A 327 14.26 17.88 -5.59
N GLY A 328 14.23 19.18 -5.24
CA GLY A 328 14.97 19.72 -4.10
C GLY A 328 14.57 19.07 -2.77
N ALA A 329 13.26 18.93 -2.52
CA ALA A 329 12.75 18.25 -1.34
C ALA A 329 13.14 16.76 -1.31
N THR A 330 13.16 16.08 -2.46
CA THR A 330 13.56 14.65 -2.55
C THR A 330 15.05 14.48 -2.25
N ILE A 331 15.92 15.31 -2.82
CA ILE A 331 17.37 15.30 -2.55
C ILE A 331 17.62 15.52 -1.05
N TRP A 332 16.99 16.54 -0.46
CA TRP A 332 17.08 16.82 0.98
C TRP A 332 16.61 15.63 1.84
N ALA A 333 15.46 15.02 1.48
CA ALA A 333 14.90 13.90 2.21
C ALA A 333 15.81 12.66 2.22
N VAL A 334 16.58 12.40 1.14
CA VAL A 334 17.55 11.28 1.12
C VAL A 334 18.60 11.46 2.22
N PHE A 335 19.20 12.64 2.35
CA PHE A 335 20.21 12.89 3.38
C PHE A 335 19.63 12.84 4.80
N VAL A 336 18.49 13.50 5.03
CA VAL A 336 17.85 13.51 6.36
C VAL A 336 17.40 12.10 6.77
N GLN A 337 16.81 11.32 5.86
CA GLN A 337 16.33 9.97 6.18
C GLN A 337 17.48 9.02 6.55
N ILE A 338 18.62 9.10 5.86
CA ILE A 338 19.82 8.30 6.17
C ILE A 338 20.46 8.78 7.48
N ALA A 339 20.58 10.10 7.69
CA ALA A 339 21.14 10.66 8.91
C ALA A 339 20.33 10.26 10.15
N VAL A 340 19.00 10.36 10.09
CA VAL A 340 18.10 9.94 11.17
C VAL A 340 18.18 8.43 11.38
N LEU A 341 18.20 7.61 10.33
CA LEU A 341 18.32 6.15 10.47
C LEU A 341 19.64 5.74 11.18
N ASN A 342 20.77 6.32 10.75
CA ASN A 342 22.07 6.04 11.36
C ASN A 342 22.12 6.53 12.81
N TRP A 343 21.54 7.70 13.11
CA TRP A 343 21.42 8.20 14.48
C TRP A 343 20.56 7.26 15.35
N THR A 344 19.40 6.83 14.87
CA THR A 344 18.52 5.89 15.59
C THR A 344 19.24 4.56 15.88
N LEU A 345 19.97 4.01 14.92
CA LEU A 345 20.71 2.74 15.11
C LEU A 345 21.95 2.87 16.01
N GLY A 346 22.53 4.07 16.14
CA GLY A 346 23.72 4.32 16.96
C GLY A 346 23.47 4.90 18.35
N ASN A 347 22.27 5.46 18.61
CA ASN A 347 21.94 6.17 19.86
C ASN A 347 20.86 5.46 20.70
N ILE A 348 20.25 4.39 20.19
CA ILE A 348 19.20 3.63 20.90
C ILE A 348 19.64 2.17 21.01
N ASP A 349 19.92 1.73 22.23
CA ASP A 349 20.41 0.38 22.49
C ASP A 349 19.28 -0.65 22.38
N GLY A 350 19.43 -1.63 21.48
CA GLY A 350 18.41 -2.69 21.29
C GLY A 350 17.22 -2.27 20.41
N VAL A 351 17.40 -1.36 19.45
CA VAL A 351 16.40 -1.07 18.40
C VAL A 351 15.91 -2.36 17.72
N CYS A 352 14.62 -2.39 17.39
CA CYS A 352 13.89 -3.53 16.83
C CYS A 352 13.71 -4.75 17.75
N THR A 353 14.28 -4.78 18.96
CA THR A 353 14.00 -5.85 19.94
C THR A 353 12.58 -5.72 20.54
N PRO A 354 11.95 -6.82 21.01
CA PRO A 354 10.65 -6.75 21.69
C PRO A 354 10.71 -6.02 23.04
N ASN A 355 11.85 -6.11 23.72
CA ASN A 355 12.03 -5.64 25.11
C ASN A 355 12.59 -4.20 25.19
N GLN A 356 12.54 -3.44 24.09
CA GLN A 356 12.98 -2.05 24.06
C GLN A 356 12.05 -1.19 24.92
N GLU A 357 12.59 -0.48 25.92
CA GLU A 357 11.83 0.38 26.84
C GLU A 357 11.02 1.46 26.11
N ALA A 358 11.59 2.04 25.04
CA ALA A 358 10.92 3.02 24.19
C ALA A 358 10.07 2.39 23.06
N HIS A 359 9.81 1.08 23.10
CA HIS A 359 8.99 0.32 22.15
C HIS A 359 9.30 0.52 20.65
N PHE A 360 10.55 0.82 20.27
CA PHE A 360 11.01 0.84 18.88
C PHE A 360 11.09 -0.58 18.27
N THR A 361 9.94 -1.23 18.09
CA THR A 361 9.81 -2.65 17.71
C THR A 361 9.95 -2.95 16.22
N CYS A 362 10.12 -1.92 15.37
CA CYS A 362 10.35 -2.00 13.92
C CYS A 362 9.40 -2.92 13.11
N PRO A 363 8.07 -2.82 13.25
CA PRO A 363 7.13 -3.75 12.60
C PRO A 363 7.31 -3.79 11.08
N ASN A 364 7.45 -2.63 10.42
CA ASN A 364 7.69 -2.55 8.97
C ASN A 364 9.00 -3.21 8.53
N GLY A 365 10.05 -3.13 9.33
CA GLY A 365 11.34 -3.78 9.07
C GLY A 365 11.24 -5.30 9.17
N LYS A 366 10.55 -5.79 10.22
CA LYS A 366 10.29 -7.23 10.42
C LYS A 366 9.46 -7.83 9.30
N THR A 367 8.32 -7.22 8.94
CA THR A 367 7.48 -7.64 7.80
C THR A 367 8.28 -7.70 6.51
N PHE A 368 9.17 -6.72 6.29
CA PHE A 368 10.00 -6.70 5.11
C PHE A 368 11.05 -7.82 5.11
N PHE A 369 11.74 -8.06 6.23
CA PHE A 369 12.71 -9.15 6.37
C PHE A 369 12.04 -10.52 6.15
N SER A 370 10.88 -10.77 6.78
CA SER A 370 10.04 -11.96 6.53
C SER A 370 9.72 -12.13 5.04
N SER A 371 9.38 -11.05 4.34
CA SER A 371 9.11 -11.05 2.89
C SER A 371 10.36 -11.44 2.07
N ALA A 372 11.58 -11.15 2.53
CA ALA A 372 12.83 -11.52 1.86
C ALA A 372 13.13 -13.02 1.96
N ILE A 373 12.82 -13.64 3.10
CA ILE A 373 12.97 -15.09 3.28
C ILE A 373 12.03 -15.83 2.33
N VAL A 374 10.74 -15.44 2.34
CA VAL A 374 9.66 -16.02 1.53
C VAL A 374 9.97 -15.96 0.03
N TRP A 375 10.15 -14.76 -0.52
CA TRP A 375 10.24 -14.57 -1.98
C TRP A 375 11.66 -14.65 -2.53
N GLY A 376 12.67 -14.31 -1.72
CA GLY A 376 14.06 -14.20 -2.16
C GLY A 376 14.91 -15.43 -1.85
N VAL A 377 14.93 -15.85 -0.59
CA VAL A 377 15.78 -16.96 -0.12
C VAL A 377 15.18 -18.30 -0.54
N ILE A 378 13.97 -18.63 -0.06
CA ILE A 378 13.31 -19.92 -0.31
C ILE A 378 12.75 -19.96 -1.74
N GLY A 379 12.10 -18.86 -2.14
CA GLY A 379 11.55 -18.64 -3.47
C GLY A 379 10.12 -19.17 -3.64
N PRO A 380 9.36 -18.59 -4.59
CA PRO A 380 7.94 -18.85 -4.79
C PRO A 380 7.64 -20.32 -5.11
N GLN A 381 8.51 -20.99 -5.89
CA GLN A 381 8.31 -22.37 -6.32
C GLN A 381 8.38 -23.37 -5.15
N ARG A 382 9.23 -23.15 -4.15
CA ARG A 382 9.34 -24.05 -2.98
C ARG A 382 8.23 -23.77 -1.97
N MET A 383 7.83 -22.52 -1.83
CA MET A 383 6.83 -22.13 -0.84
C MET A 383 5.38 -22.34 -1.30
N PHE A 384 5.06 -22.08 -2.56
CA PHE A 384 3.68 -22.13 -3.10
C PHE A 384 3.51 -23.04 -4.33
N GLY A 385 4.54 -23.79 -4.73
CA GLY A 385 4.47 -24.74 -5.85
C GLY A 385 3.77 -26.06 -5.50
N PRO A 386 3.59 -26.96 -6.49
CA PRO A 386 2.95 -28.25 -6.26
C PRO A 386 3.67 -29.06 -5.16
N GLY A 387 2.90 -29.57 -4.19
CA GLY A 387 3.42 -30.35 -3.06
C GLY A 387 3.96 -29.53 -1.88
N SER A 388 3.87 -28.18 -1.91
CA SER A 388 4.22 -27.34 -0.75
C SER A 388 3.05 -27.14 0.22
N ILE A 389 3.37 -26.79 1.48
CA ILE A 389 2.40 -26.49 2.55
C ILE A 389 1.43 -25.36 2.14
N TYR A 390 1.94 -24.33 1.47
CA TYR A 390 1.15 -23.15 1.06
C TYR A 390 0.67 -23.20 -0.40
N SER A 391 0.75 -24.35 -1.07
CA SER A 391 0.28 -24.54 -2.45
C SER A 391 -1.19 -24.11 -2.65
N GLY A 392 -2.04 -24.35 -1.64
CA GLY A 392 -3.45 -23.92 -1.64
C GLY A 392 -3.67 -22.42 -1.83
N ILE A 393 -2.69 -21.57 -1.50
CA ILE A 393 -2.78 -20.12 -1.66
C ILE A 393 -2.86 -19.69 -3.14
N GLN A 394 -2.36 -20.51 -4.08
CA GLN A 394 -2.48 -20.21 -5.51
C GLN A 394 -3.93 -20.21 -6.02
N TRP A 395 -4.87 -20.88 -5.33
CA TRP A 395 -6.30 -20.81 -5.68
C TRP A 395 -6.90 -19.40 -5.53
N TYR A 396 -6.27 -18.52 -4.73
CA TYR A 396 -6.74 -17.15 -4.57
C TYR A 396 -6.68 -16.35 -5.88
N TRP A 397 -5.79 -16.68 -6.82
CA TRP A 397 -5.82 -16.08 -8.17
C TRP A 397 -7.17 -16.31 -8.87
N LEU A 398 -7.71 -17.53 -8.75
CA LEU A 398 -9.00 -17.92 -9.35
C LEU A 398 -10.17 -17.35 -8.55
N VAL A 399 -10.12 -17.34 -7.21
CA VAL A 399 -11.13 -16.65 -6.37
C VAL A 399 -11.22 -15.18 -6.75
N GLY A 400 -10.08 -14.51 -6.91
CA GLY A 400 -9.98 -13.12 -7.35
C GLY A 400 -10.55 -12.89 -8.76
N ALA A 401 -10.32 -13.79 -9.70
CA ALA A 401 -10.88 -13.68 -11.04
C ALA A 401 -12.41 -13.94 -11.08
N ILE A 402 -12.90 -14.88 -10.27
CA ILE A 402 -14.30 -15.32 -10.27
C ILE A 402 -15.21 -14.35 -9.51
N LEU A 403 -14.78 -13.79 -8.37
CA LEU A 403 -15.64 -12.96 -7.52
C LEU A 403 -16.23 -11.71 -8.24
N PRO A 404 -15.46 -10.95 -9.06
CA PRO A 404 -16.02 -9.87 -9.87
C PRO A 404 -17.01 -10.34 -10.94
N ILE A 405 -16.83 -11.55 -11.50
CA ILE A 405 -17.76 -12.14 -12.48
C ILE A 405 -19.10 -12.45 -11.80
N ILE A 406 -19.06 -13.08 -10.62
CA ILE A 406 -20.26 -13.37 -9.82
C ILE A 406 -21.01 -12.06 -9.52
N PHE A 407 -20.32 -11.03 -9.03
CA PHE A 407 -20.96 -9.74 -8.75
C PHE A 407 -21.52 -9.09 -10.03
N TYR A 408 -20.81 -9.15 -11.15
CA TYR A 408 -21.29 -8.60 -12.42
C TYR A 408 -22.58 -9.26 -12.92
N VAL A 409 -22.66 -10.60 -12.80
CA VAL A 409 -23.86 -11.37 -13.14
C VAL A 409 -25.00 -11.05 -12.17
N LEU A 410 -24.75 -11.01 -10.86
CA LEU A 410 -25.77 -10.66 -9.86
C LEU A 410 -26.35 -9.26 -10.06
N ILE A 411 -25.53 -8.27 -10.40
CA ILE A 411 -25.97 -6.89 -10.67
C ILE A 411 -26.86 -6.82 -11.92
N ARG A 412 -26.58 -7.63 -12.95
CA ARG A 412 -27.43 -7.72 -14.15
C ARG A 412 -28.73 -8.48 -13.92
N LEU A 413 -28.72 -9.53 -13.11
CA LEU A 413 -29.92 -10.32 -12.77
C LEU A 413 -30.85 -9.55 -11.80
N PHE A 414 -30.28 -8.80 -10.85
CA PHE A 414 -31.04 -8.11 -9.80
C PHE A 414 -30.69 -6.60 -9.74
N PRO A 415 -31.02 -5.81 -10.77
CA PRO A 415 -30.57 -4.41 -10.90
C PRO A 415 -31.14 -3.45 -9.84
N ARG A 416 -32.21 -3.83 -9.14
CA ARG A 416 -32.80 -3.08 -8.01
C ARG A 416 -32.24 -3.49 -6.64
N SER A 417 -31.45 -4.55 -6.56
CA SER A 417 -30.89 -5.03 -5.29
C SER A 417 -29.70 -4.17 -4.81
N PRO A 418 -29.35 -4.21 -3.51
CA PRO A 418 -28.14 -3.58 -3.01
C PRO A 418 -26.83 -4.16 -3.59
N ALA A 419 -26.88 -5.30 -4.31
CA ALA A 419 -25.70 -5.91 -4.93
C ALA A 419 -24.99 -4.97 -5.92
N ARG A 420 -25.69 -3.96 -6.47
CA ARG A 420 -25.12 -2.89 -7.32
C ARG A 420 -23.99 -2.09 -6.66
N PHE A 421 -23.86 -2.16 -5.34
CA PHE A 421 -22.83 -1.48 -4.57
C PHE A 421 -21.63 -2.37 -4.22
N LEU A 422 -21.64 -3.66 -4.56
CA LEU A 422 -20.56 -4.60 -4.24
C LEU A 422 -19.34 -4.40 -5.16
N ASN A 423 -18.15 -4.39 -4.57
CA ASN A 423 -16.89 -4.19 -5.26
C ASN A 423 -15.81 -5.19 -4.77
N ALA A 424 -15.67 -6.29 -5.50
CA ALA A 424 -14.75 -7.38 -5.19
C ALA A 424 -13.28 -6.92 -4.98
N PRO A 425 -12.68 -6.08 -5.85
CA PRO A 425 -11.36 -5.48 -5.60
C PRO A 425 -11.21 -4.79 -4.25
N VAL A 426 -12.19 -3.98 -3.85
CA VAL A 426 -12.15 -3.25 -2.57
C VAL A 426 -12.25 -4.21 -1.38
N MET A 427 -13.12 -5.21 -1.47
CA MET A 427 -13.30 -6.24 -0.42
C MET A 427 -12.04 -7.11 -0.24
N LEU A 428 -11.42 -7.56 -1.33
CA LEU A 428 -10.24 -8.43 -1.30
C LEU A 428 -8.96 -7.66 -0.95
N GLY A 429 -8.83 -6.40 -1.42
CA GLY A 429 -7.67 -5.56 -1.14
C GLY A 429 -7.60 -5.04 0.30
N ALA A 430 -8.70 -5.14 1.07
CA ALA A 430 -8.86 -4.54 2.40
C ALA A 430 -7.69 -4.82 3.35
N MET A 431 -7.08 -6.02 3.29
CA MET A 431 -6.06 -6.50 4.23
C MET A 431 -4.71 -5.78 4.19
N ASN A 432 -4.44 -4.93 3.18
CA ASN A 432 -3.12 -4.30 2.97
C ASN A 432 -2.62 -3.38 4.11
N TRP A 433 -3.46 -3.06 5.11
CA TRP A 433 -3.13 -2.19 6.24
C TRP A 433 -3.51 -2.77 7.62
N LEU A 434 -3.70 -4.10 7.73
CA LEU A 434 -3.95 -4.73 9.03
C LEU A 434 -2.67 -4.68 9.88
N PRO A 435 -2.71 -4.13 11.11
CA PRO A 435 -1.57 -4.22 12.02
C PRO A 435 -1.24 -5.71 12.29
N PRO A 436 0.05 -6.09 12.26
CA PRO A 436 0.49 -7.44 12.60
C PRO A 436 0.39 -7.73 14.10
#